data_AF-A0A1I1FRT4-F1
#
_entry.id   AF-A0A1I1FRT4-F1
#
_cell.length_a   1.000
_cell.length_b   1.000
_cell.length_c   1.000
_cell.angle_alpha   90.00
_cell.angle_beta   90.00
_cell.angle_gamma   90.00
#
_symmetry.space_group_name_H-M   'P 1'
#
loop_
_entity.id
_entity.type
_entity.pdbx_description
1 polymer ?
#
loop_
_entity_poly.entity_id
_entity_poly.type
_entity_poly.pdbx_seq_one_letter_code
_entity_poly.pdbx_strand_id
1 'polypeptide(L)'
;MKAVCINADASTELRLEQEYFIFPAKPNHYYVSRFDNVNAHFGCYQPERFRFVEEEEWSKEPQMDIPKLDQDKFYHAQLIWRQQGYKNKPLKEYIIKPKRTHCFFWHDEERKKPGGCFPLHWFTNFVPIIEQEGHEEAEEQPVNLLERMDGQLAFF
;
A
#
# COMPACT_ATOMS: atom_id res chain seq x y z
N MET A 1 -9.97 13.60 15.41
CA MET A 1 -8.84 14.02 14.56
C MET A 1 -7.56 13.40 15.12
N LYS A 2 -6.60 13.08 14.26
CA LYS A 2 -5.28 12.56 14.68
C LYS A 2 -4.19 13.57 14.37
N ALA A 3 -3.18 13.62 15.22
CA ALA A 3 -2.00 14.43 14.98
C ALA A 3 -0.74 13.78 15.56
N VAL A 4 0.38 14.05 14.91
CA VAL A 4 1.71 13.64 15.36
C VAL A 4 2.31 14.75 16.21
N CYS A 5 2.87 14.38 17.37
CA CYS A 5 3.62 15.31 18.20
C CYS A 5 4.95 15.67 17.53
N ILE A 6 5.16 16.95 17.24
CA ILE A 6 6.42 17.48 16.68
C ILE A 6 7.29 18.17 17.74
N ASN A 7 6.68 18.59 18.85
CA ASN A 7 7.40 19.19 19.97
C ASN A 7 6.89 18.63 21.31
N ALA A 8 7.72 17.81 21.94
CA ALA A 8 7.47 17.18 23.22
C ALA A 8 7.91 18.03 24.44
N ASP A 9 8.36 19.28 24.25
CA ASP A 9 8.99 20.16 25.25
C ASP A 9 8.40 19.97 26.66
N ALA A 10 9.28 19.58 27.60
CA ALA A 10 9.06 19.34 29.03
C ALA A 10 7.81 18.55 29.45
N SER A 11 7.04 17.98 28.51
CA SER A 11 5.90 17.13 28.81
C SER A 11 6.41 15.70 29.03
N THR A 12 6.17 15.17 30.22
CA THR A 12 6.47 13.76 30.55
C THR A 12 5.58 12.79 29.77
N GLU A 13 4.44 13.26 29.23
CA GLU A 13 3.40 12.39 28.67
C GLU A 13 3.37 12.36 27.14
N LEU A 14 3.80 13.44 26.49
CA LEU A 14 3.96 13.50 25.03
C LEU A 14 5.28 12.88 24.60
N ARG A 15 5.23 12.00 23.59
CA ARG A 15 6.42 11.48 22.92
C ARG A 15 6.54 12.13 21.55
N LEU A 16 7.77 12.50 21.20
CA LEU A 16 8.09 13.00 19.86
C LEU A 16 7.74 11.93 18.81
N GLU A 17 7.24 12.37 17.65
CA GLU A 17 6.86 11.51 16.51
C GLU A 17 5.75 10.47 16.80
N GLN A 18 5.07 10.59 17.95
CA GLN A 18 3.95 9.72 18.29
C GLN A 18 2.61 10.31 17.81
N GLU A 19 1.77 9.46 17.23
CA GLU A 19 0.38 9.78 16.88
C GLU A 19 -0.52 9.78 18.12
N TYR A 20 -1.36 10.81 18.23
CA TYR A 20 -2.39 10.93 19.26
C TYR A 20 -3.74 11.34 18.67
N PHE A 21 -4.82 11.03 19.39
CA PHE A 21 -6.15 11.58 19.13
C PHE A 21 -6.26 12.95 19.77
N ILE A 22 -6.71 13.93 18.99
CA ILE A 22 -6.85 15.31 19.45
C ILE A 22 -8.29 15.80 19.31
N PHE A 23 -8.75 16.54 20.31
CA PHE A 23 -10.09 17.09 20.40
C PHE A 23 -10.03 18.59 20.68
N PRO A 24 -10.82 19.43 19.99
CA PRO A 24 -10.73 20.89 20.12
C PRO A 24 -11.18 21.38 21.51
N ALA A 25 -10.36 22.19 22.15
CA ALA A 25 -10.64 22.88 23.40
C ALA A 25 -10.62 24.40 23.18
N LYS A 26 -11.68 25.10 23.60
CA LYS A 26 -11.73 26.57 23.52
C LYS A 26 -10.75 27.19 24.54
N PRO A 27 -10.07 28.32 24.23
CA PRO A 27 -10.18 29.12 23.01
C PRO A 27 -9.29 28.66 21.84
N ASN A 28 -8.13 28.03 22.07
CA ASN A 28 -7.18 27.56 21.04
C ASN A 28 -6.23 26.47 21.59
N HIS A 29 -6.79 25.41 22.16
CA HIS A 29 -6.01 24.28 22.66
C HIS A 29 -6.59 22.96 22.16
N TYR A 30 -5.83 21.87 22.28
CA TYR A 30 -6.31 20.52 22.02
C TYR A 30 -6.19 19.65 23.25
N TYR A 31 -7.29 18.96 23.58
CA TYR A 31 -7.21 17.80 24.47
C TYR A 31 -6.59 16.65 23.71
N VAL A 32 -5.55 16.04 24.30
CA VAL A 32 -4.80 14.95 23.68
C VAL A 32 -5.10 13.66 24.43
N SER A 33 -5.45 12.62 23.69
CA SER A 33 -5.69 11.27 24.19
C SER A 33 -4.93 10.23 23.37
N ARG A 34 -4.62 9.10 24.00
CA ARG A 34 -4.10 7.90 23.32
C ARG A 34 -5.22 7.08 22.69
N PHE A 35 -6.45 7.31 23.12
CA PHE A 35 -7.64 6.58 22.66
C PHE A 35 -8.58 7.53 21.96
N ASP A 36 -9.46 6.98 21.12
CA ASP A 36 -10.53 7.74 20.45
C ASP A 36 -11.68 8.01 21.44
N ASN A 37 -11.39 8.71 22.53
CA ASN A 37 -12.35 9.06 23.55
C ASN A 37 -11.98 10.41 24.19
N VAL A 38 -12.88 11.38 24.07
CA VAL A 38 -12.74 12.73 24.63
C VAL A 38 -12.50 12.70 26.14
N ASN A 39 -13.10 11.75 26.86
CA ASN A 39 -12.99 11.66 28.32
C ASN A 39 -11.70 10.98 28.79
N ALA A 40 -10.93 10.39 27.87
CA ALA A 40 -9.65 9.73 28.17
C ALA A 40 -8.45 10.63 27.82
N HIS A 41 -8.64 11.95 27.79
CA HIS A 41 -7.54 12.89 27.57
C HIS A 41 -6.63 12.92 28.80
N PHE A 42 -5.33 13.07 28.55
CA PHE A 42 -4.33 13.15 29.62
C PHE A 42 -3.73 14.56 29.75
N GLY A 43 -4.01 15.45 28.79
CA GLY A 43 -3.59 16.83 28.89
C GLY A 43 -4.23 17.72 27.83
N CYS A 44 -4.02 19.03 28.01
CA CYS A 44 -4.46 20.08 27.12
C CYS A 44 -3.23 20.85 26.62
N TYR A 45 -3.04 20.89 25.31
CA TYR A 45 -1.80 21.35 24.70
C TYR A 45 -2.06 22.35 23.56
N GLN A 46 -1.05 23.16 23.24
CA GLN A 46 -1.12 24.14 22.17
C GLN A 46 -1.08 23.47 20.78
N PRO A 47 -1.79 24.01 19.78
CA PRO A 47 -1.77 23.53 18.39
C PRO A 47 -0.38 23.41 17.78
N GLU A 48 0.51 24.35 18.09
CA GLU A 48 1.86 24.47 17.52
C GLU A 48 2.76 23.25 17.81
N ARG A 49 2.39 22.42 18.79
CA ARG A 49 3.12 21.20 19.16
C ARG A 49 2.78 19.99 18.31
N PHE A 50 1.75 20.09 17.46
CA PHE A 50 1.23 18.98 16.69
C PHE A 50 1.23 19.28 15.20
N ARG A 51 1.57 18.27 14.41
CA ARG A 51 1.30 18.23 12.99
C ARG A 51 0.08 17.36 12.75
N PHE A 52 -1.00 17.94 12.27
CA PHE A 52 -2.20 17.18 11.92
C PHE A 52 -1.85 16.12 10.89
N VAL A 53 -2.30 14.90 11.15
CA VAL A 53 -2.36 13.88 10.11
C VAL A 53 -3.63 14.22 9.35
N GLU A 54 -3.49 14.86 8.19
CA GLU A 54 -4.61 15.07 7.28
C GLU A 54 -5.27 13.70 7.07
N GLU A 55 -6.53 13.59 7.51
CA GLU A 55 -7.36 12.47 7.14
C GLU A 55 -7.45 12.54 5.61
N GLU A 56 -6.84 11.57 4.91
CA GLU A 56 -6.95 11.38 3.46
C GLU A 56 -8.38 11.75 3.03
N GLU A 57 -8.57 12.94 2.45
CA GLU A 57 -9.87 13.38 1.97
C GLU A 57 -10.25 12.41 0.85
N TRP A 58 -11.24 11.57 1.14
CA TRP A 58 -11.63 10.54 0.21
C TRP A 58 -12.36 11.20 -0.95
N SER A 59 -11.69 11.27 -2.10
CA SER A 59 -12.26 11.83 -3.32
C SER A 59 -13.48 10.99 -3.74
N LYS A 60 -14.43 11.62 -4.44
CA LYS A 60 -15.59 10.92 -4.99
C LYS A 60 -15.13 9.81 -5.93
N GLU A 61 -15.89 8.72 -5.95
CA GLU A 61 -15.62 7.60 -6.85
C GLU A 61 -15.57 8.09 -8.31
N PRO A 62 -14.54 7.68 -9.09
CA PRO A 62 -14.47 8.02 -10.51
C PRO A 62 -15.70 7.51 -11.26
N GLN A 63 -16.04 8.18 -12.37
CA GLN A 63 -17.15 7.74 -13.22
C GLN A 63 -16.89 6.31 -13.73
N MET A 64 -17.95 5.52 -13.83
CA MET A 64 -17.90 4.17 -14.39
C MET A 64 -17.71 4.23 -15.92
N ASP A 65 -16.52 4.63 -16.36
CA ASP A 65 -16.08 4.43 -17.73
C ASP A 65 -15.32 3.10 -17.80
N ILE A 66 -15.94 2.10 -18.43
CA ILE A 66 -15.36 0.76 -18.52
C ILE A 66 -14.61 0.67 -19.85
N PRO A 67 -13.28 0.70 -19.84
CA PRO A 67 -12.50 0.56 -21.07
C PRO A 67 -12.73 -0.83 -21.68
N LYS A 68 -12.86 -0.88 -23.01
CA LYS A 68 -12.96 -2.13 -23.77
C LYS A 68 -11.56 -2.78 -23.86
N LEU A 69 -11.20 -3.53 -22.83
CA LEU A 69 -9.97 -4.30 -22.74
C LEU A 69 -10.20 -5.76 -23.15
N ASP A 70 -9.13 -6.41 -23.61
CA ASP A 70 -9.14 -7.83 -23.95
C ASP A 70 -9.11 -8.67 -22.66
N GLN A 71 -10.07 -9.57 -22.50
CA GLN A 71 -10.25 -10.35 -21.27
C GLN A 71 -9.16 -11.42 -21.08
N ASP A 72 -8.45 -11.77 -22.14
CA ASP A 72 -7.43 -12.82 -22.06
C ASP A 72 -6.03 -12.28 -21.77
N LYS A 73 -5.82 -10.96 -21.90
CA LYS A 73 -4.51 -10.33 -21.74
C LYS A 73 -4.33 -9.74 -20.35
N PHE A 74 -3.07 -9.64 -19.96
CA PHE A 74 -2.66 -8.90 -18.77
C PHE A 74 -2.30 -7.47 -19.14
N TYR A 75 -2.54 -6.57 -18.19
CA TYR A 75 -2.24 -5.16 -18.34
C TYR A 75 -1.52 -4.66 -17.09
N HIS A 76 -0.56 -3.78 -17.27
CA HIS A 76 -0.16 -2.86 -16.20
C HIS A 76 -1.23 -1.79 -16.07
N ALA A 77 -1.66 -1.50 -14.86
CA ALA A 77 -2.62 -0.44 -14.58
C ALA A 77 -2.36 0.18 -13.21
N GLN A 78 -2.58 1.49 -13.11
CA GLN A 78 -2.38 2.24 -11.88
C GLN A 78 -3.70 2.37 -11.12
N LEU A 79 -3.72 1.95 -9.85
CA LEU A 79 -4.87 2.13 -8.97
C LEU A 79 -4.96 3.60 -8.55
N ILE A 80 -5.96 4.32 -9.05
CA ILE A 80 -6.18 5.75 -8.76
C ILE A 80 -7.15 6.00 -7.62
N TRP A 81 -8.05 5.05 -7.40
CA TRP A 81 -9.09 5.17 -6.40
C TRP A 81 -9.35 3.82 -5.74
N ARG A 82 -9.74 3.86 -4.47
CA ARG A 82 -10.18 2.70 -3.70
C ARG A 82 -11.32 3.16 -2.80
N GLN A 83 -12.14 2.27 -2.27
CA GLN A 83 -13.15 2.64 -1.26
C GLN A 83 -12.51 2.71 0.14
N GLN A 84 -13.08 3.48 1.08
CA GLN A 84 -12.54 3.71 2.43
C GLN A 84 -12.19 2.41 3.18
N GLY A 85 -12.97 1.34 2.98
CA GLY A 85 -12.71 0.01 3.55
C GLY A 85 -11.41 -0.65 3.06
N TYR A 86 -10.84 -0.17 1.96
CA TYR A 86 -9.60 -0.68 1.35
C TYR A 86 -8.40 0.26 1.57
N LYS A 87 -8.41 1.11 2.61
CA LYS A 87 -7.29 2.01 2.95
C LYS A 87 -5.92 1.34 3.06
N ASN A 88 -5.88 0.05 3.36
CA ASN A 88 -4.63 -0.72 3.47
C ASN A 88 -4.01 -1.09 2.10
N LYS A 89 -4.70 -0.83 0.98
CA LYS A 89 -4.26 -1.24 -0.37
C LYS A 89 -3.60 -0.07 -1.11
N PRO A 90 -2.26 0.03 -1.19
CA PRO A 90 -1.60 1.24 -1.66
C PRO A 90 -2.01 1.63 -3.08
N LEU A 91 -2.15 2.92 -3.33
CA LEU A 91 -2.40 3.48 -4.66
C LEU A 91 -1.10 3.42 -5.46
N LYS A 92 -0.88 2.31 -6.15
CA LYS A 92 0.31 2.05 -6.97
C LYS A 92 -0.07 1.35 -8.27
N GLU A 93 0.96 1.05 -9.06
CA GLU A 93 0.83 0.22 -10.25
C GLU A 93 0.70 -1.26 -9.88
N TYR A 94 -0.17 -1.95 -10.60
CA TYR A 94 -0.49 -3.34 -10.45
C TYR A 94 -0.61 -4.02 -11.80
N ILE A 95 -0.30 -5.32 -11.84
CA ILE A 95 -0.69 -6.18 -12.96
C ILE A 95 -2.14 -6.55 -12.77
N ILE A 96 -2.95 -6.41 -13.81
CA ILE A 96 -4.37 -6.71 -13.79
C ILE A 96 -4.78 -7.66 -14.93
N LYS A 97 -5.83 -8.44 -14.69
CA LYS A 97 -6.55 -9.22 -15.70
C LYS A 97 -8.02 -8.82 -15.69
N PRO A 98 -8.53 -8.20 -16.77
CA PRO A 98 -9.91 -7.76 -16.84
C PRO A 98 -10.89 -8.92 -16.93
N LYS A 99 -12.01 -8.80 -16.24
CA LYS A 99 -13.15 -9.73 -16.24
C LYS A 99 -14.46 -8.93 -16.25
N ARG A 100 -14.98 -8.66 -17.45
CA ARG A 100 -16.19 -7.88 -17.71
C ARG A 100 -16.12 -6.47 -17.10
N THR A 101 -16.66 -6.28 -15.89
CA THR A 101 -16.74 -4.99 -15.18
C THR A 101 -15.68 -4.83 -14.09
N HIS A 102 -15.02 -5.92 -13.72
CA HIS A 102 -14.00 -5.96 -12.67
C HIS A 102 -12.68 -6.45 -13.26
N CYS A 103 -11.60 -6.39 -12.49
CA CYS A 103 -10.32 -7.00 -12.80
C CYS A 103 -9.73 -7.68 -11.57
N PHE A 104 -9.05 -8.80 -11.79
CA PHE A 104 -8.14 -9.35 -10.79
C PHE A 104 -6.83 -8.59 -10.87
N PHE A 105 -6.21 -8.33 -9.72
CA PHE A 105 -4.89 -7.67 -9.69
C PHE A 105 -3.91 -8.44 -8.81
N TRP A 106 -2.63 -8.28 -9.08
CA TRP A 106 -1.52 -8.95 -8.39
C TRP A 106 -0.51 -7.94 -7.86
N HIS A 107 0.05 -8.22 -6.68
CA HIS A 107 1.04 -7.35 -6.04
C HIS A 107 2.47 -7.53 -6.58
N ASP A 108 2.76 -8.74 -7.09
CA ASP A 108 4.06 -9.14 -7.61
C ASP A 108 4.00 -9.24 -9.15
N GLU A 109 5.13 -8.99 -9.81
CA GLU A 109 5.29 -9.17 -11.25
C GLU A 109 5.16 -10.64 -11.66
N GLU A 110 5.62 -11.54 -10.80
CA GLU A 110 5.52 -12.99 -10.98
C GLU A 110 4.10 -13.56 -10.77
N ARG A 111 3.11 -12.71 -10.47
CA ARG A 111 1.68 -13.10 -10.29
C ARG A 111 1.42 -14.10 -9.15
N LYS A 112 2.36 -14.25 -8.21
CA LYS A 112 2.24 -15.20 -7.07
C LYS A 112 1.34 -14.71 -5.94
N LYS A 113 1.31 -13.39 -5.67
CA LYS A 113 0.43 -12.79 -4.63
C LYS A 113 -0.81 -12.13 -5.24
N PRO A 114 -1.97 -12.81 -5.22
CA PRO A 114 -3.22 -12.20 -5.65
C PRO A 114 -3.62 -11.06 -4.70
N GLY A 115 -3.96 -9.91 -5.26
CA GLY A 115 -4.35 -8.71 -4.54
C GLY A 115 -5.85 -8.60 -4.29
N GLY A 116 -6.66 -9.24 -5.13
CA GLY A 116 -8.13 -9.28 -5.03
C GLY A 116 -8.82 -9.05 -6.38
N CYS A 117 -10.09 -8.66 -6.31
CA CYS A 117 -10.91 -8.31 -7.46
C CYS A 117 -11.47 -6.89 -7.24
N PHE A 118 -11.12 -5.95 -8.11
CA PHE A 118 -11.55 -4.55 -8.03
C PHE A 118 -12.24 -4.09 -9.33
N PRO A 119 -13.10 -3.08 -9.28
CA PRO A 119 -13.70 -2.51 -10.48
C PRO A 119 -12.66 -1.91 -11.44
N LEU A 120 -12.91 -2.03 -12.74
CA LEU A 120 -11.97 -1.54 -13.77
C LEU A 120 -11.82 0.00 -13.75
N HIS A 121 -12.88 0.74 -13.47
CA HIS A 121 -12.86 2.21 -13.44
C HIS A 121 -12.05 2.79 -12.27
N TRP A 122 -11.61 1.96 -11.33
CA TRP A 122 -10.67 2.37 -10.27
C TRP A 122 -9.22 2.41 -10.76
N PHE A 123 -8.95 1.89 -11.96
CA PHE A 123 -7.63 1.86 -12.57
C PHE A 123 -7.54 2.81 -13.76
N THR A 124 -6.33 3.31 -14.01
CA THR A 124 -5.98 4.10 -15.19
C THR A 124 -4.70 3.59 -15.84
N ASN A 125 -4.34 4.15 -17.00
CA ASN A 125 -3.10 3.85 -17.72
C ASN A 125 -2.92 2.36 -18.01
N PHE A 126 -3.90 1.76 -18.70
CA PHE A 126 -3.84 0.35 -19.09
C PHE A 126 -2.80 0.14 -20.20
N VAL A 127 -1.67 -0.47 -19.85
CA VAL A 127 -0.61 -0.85 -20.79
C VAL A 127 -0.62 -2.37 -20.97
N PRO A 128 -0.87 -2.90 -22.17
CA PRO A 128 -0.89 -4.34 -22.38
C PRO A 128 0.49 -4.94 -22.15
N ILE A 129 0.54 -6.02 -21.37
CA ILE A 129 1.75 -6.83 -21.22
C ILE A 129 1.80 -7.75 -22.44
N ILE A 130 2.72 -7.44 -23.35
CA ILE A 130 3.10 -8.37 -24.40
C ILE A 130 4.05 -9.34 -23.70
N GLU A 131 3.56 -10.54 -23.38
CA GLU A 131 4.43 -11.65 -22.99
C GLU A 131 5.36 -11.92 -24.18
N GLN A 132 6.54 -11.30 -24.18
CA GLN A 132 7.66 -11.84 -24.92
C GLN A 132 8.01 -13.12 -24.18
N GLU A 133 7.67 -14.27 -24.75
CA GLU A 133 8.26 -15.55 -24.34
C GLU A 133 9.78 -15.37 -24.33
N GLY A 134 10.40 -15.32 -23.15
CA GLY A 134 11.85 -15.23 -23.00
C GLY A 134 12.32 -14.38 -21.82
N HIS A 135 12.34 -14.97 -20.63
CA HIS A 135 13.59 -15.43 -20.03
C HIS A 135 13.25 -16.43 -18.92
N GLU A 136 13.67 -17.66 -19.16
CA GLU A 136 13.93 -18.62 -18.11
C GLU A 136 14.95 -17.98 -17.15
N GLU A 137 14.52 -17.53 -15.97
CA GLU A 137 15.40 -17.61 -14.81
C GLU A 137 15.22 -19.02 -14.23
N ALA A 138 15.70 -20.01 -14.97
CA ALA A 138 16.20 -21.21 -14.32
C ALA A 138 17.39 -20.74 -13.50
N GLU A 139 17.28 -20.80 -12.17
CA GLU A 139 18.43 -20.70 -11.28
C GLU A 139 19.44 -21.77 -11.74
N GLU A 140 20.42 -21.38 -12.56
CA GLU A 140 21.63 -22.15 -12.76
C GLU A 140 22.37 -22.13 -11.42
N GLN A 141 22.04 -23.09 -10.55
CA GLN A 141 22.94 -23.43 -9.46
C GLN A 141 24.26 -23.85 -10.11
N PRO A 142 25.40 -23.20 -9.84
CA PRO A 142 26.67 -23.66 -10.37
C PRO A 142 26.97 -25.02 -9.76
N VAL A 143 26.81 -26.08 -10.55
CA VAL A 143 27.26 -27.41 -10.19
C VAL A 143 28.78 -27.34 -10.13
N ASN A 144 29.34 -27.19 -8.92
CA ASN A 144 30.78 -27.18 -8.71
C ASN A 144 31.34 -28.57 -9.06
N LEU A 145 31.87 -28.71 -10.27
CA LEU A 145 32.59 -29.90 -10.70
C LEU A 145 33.97 -29.89 -10.02
N LEU A 146 34.08 -30.49 -8.83
CA LEU A 146 35.38 -30.79 -8.23
C LEU A 146 35.88 -32.13 -8.75
N GLU A 147 36.84 -32.10 -9.68
CA GLU A 147 37.57 -33.31 -10.08
C GLU A 147 38.36 -33.85 -8.88
N ARG A 148 38.05 -35.07 -8.46
CA ARG A 148 38.93 -35.83 -7.55
C ARG A 148 40.04 -36.46 -8.39
N MET A 149 41.26 -36.54 -7.84
CA MET A 149 42.47 -37.04 -8.51
C MET A 149 42.40 -38.50 -9.01
N ASP A 150 41.30 -39.22 -8.76
CA ASP A 150 41.15 -40.65 -9.06
C ASP A 150 40.10 -40.94 -10.15
N GLY A 151 39.61 -39.92 -10.87
CA GLY A 151 38.92 -40.09 -12.15
C GLY A 151 37.54 -40.76 -12.14
N GLN A 152 36.83 -40.81 -11.01
CA GLN A 152 35.45 -41.35 -10.95
C GLN A 152 34.44 -40.28 -10.48
N LEU A 153 33.37 -40.11 -11.29
CA LEU A 153 32.24 -39.22 -11.02
C LEU A 153 31.14 -40.00 -10.26
N ALA A 154 30.69 -39.49 -9.11
CA ALA A 154 29.51 -39.99 -8.40
C ALA A 154 28.52 -38.84 -8.21
N PHE A 155 27.26 -39.06 -8.59
CA PHE A 155 26.16 -38.10 -8.44
C PHE A 155 25.54 -38.22 -7.04
N PHE A 156 25.34 -37.09 -6.36
CA PHE A 156 24.48 -36.96 -5.18
C PHE A 156 23.44 -35.89 -5.44
#